data_AF-A0AAW3CBH4-F1
#
_entry.id   AF-A0AAW3CBH4-F1
#
_cell.length_a   1.000
_cell.length_b   1.000
_cell.length_c   1.000
_cell.angle_alpha   90.00
_cell.angle_beta   90.00
_cell.angle_gamma   90.00
#
_symmetry.space_group_name_H-M   'P 1'
#
loop_
_entity.id
_entity.type
_entity.pdbx_description
1 polymer ?
#
loop_
_entity_poly.entity_id
_entity_poly.type
_entity_poly.pdbx_seq_one_letter_code
_entity_poly.pdbx_strand_id
1 'polypeptide(L)'
;MSSRAAAATAVAKVSRLVSPRLRIIQRDYLTRRGGRTHQVRSAVAVDYTPTYFAAYKNDAAQCPRLIDAEVVHGDEQAFWSARRDFYRSGASRSYYPTWDRQAQALIMLTREVPRIPQEASFRLFTLGLRMMLLPRLMVGAELMLPSWVTMNAEALLGEALDEKMAKTAGDGKATGAAADAAAALSSTSSVGTGESGDSASAESK
;
A
#
# COMPACT_ATOMS: atom_id res chain seq x y z
N MET A 1 2.67 28.55 -10.10
CA MET A 1 2.52 27.87 -8.79
C MET A 1 2.35 26.34 -8.85
N SER A 2 2.47 25.68 -10.02
CA SER A 2 2.06 24.26 -10.19
C SER A 2 3.16 23.20 -9.91
N SER A 3 4.43 23.49 -10.21
CA SER A 3 5.51 22.49 -10.12
C SER A 3 5.91 22.09 -8.69
N ARG A 4 5.86 23.04 -7.73
CA ARG A 4 6.18 22.78 -6.32
C ARG A 4 5.14 21.91 -5.62
N ALA A 5 3.86 22.07 -5.94
CA ALA A 5 2.78 21.25 -5.39
C ALA A 5 2.81 19.82 -5.96
N ALA A 6 3.12 19.67 -7.25
CA ALA A 6 3.35 18.36 -7.88
C ALA A 6 4.58 17.64 -7.31
N ALA A 7 5.67 18.36 -7.06
CA ALA A 7 6.87 17.79 -6.41
C ALA A 7 6.59 17.39 -4.95
N ALA A 8 5.88 18.22 -4.18
CA ALA A 8 5.53 17.91 -2.79
C ALA A 8 4.59 16.70 -2.68
N THR A 9 3.65 16.54 -3.60
CA THR A 9 2.76 15.37 -3.65
C THR A 9 3.47 14.10 -4.12
N ALA A 10 4.42 14.20 -5.06
CA ALA A 10 5.29 13.08 -5.44
C ALA A 10 6.19 12.64 -4.28
N VAL A 11 6.81 13.60 -3.58
CA VAL A 11 7.62 13.35 -2.36
C VAL A 11 6.77 12.73 -1.26
N ALA A 12 5.54 13.22 -1.05
CA ALA A 12 4.61 12.64 -0.08
C ALA A 12 4.19 11.20 -0.45
N LYS A 13 3.93 10.91 -1.73
CA LYS A 13 3.60 9.55 -2.20
C LYS A 13 4.77 8.58 -2.09
N VAL A 14 5.98 9.02 -2.49
CA VAL A 14 7.21 8.24 -2.33
C VAL A 14 7.46 8.00 -0.84
N SER A 15 7.32 9.02 0.02
CA SER A 15 7.46 8.86 1.47
C SER A 15 6.45 7.87 2.07
N ARG A 16 5.20 7.81 1.61
CA ARG A 16 4.20 6.85 2.11
C ARG A 16 4.49 5.41 1.70
N LEU A 17 5.00 5.17 0.49
CA LEU A 17 5.38 3.83 -0.01
C LEU A 17 6.72 3.33 0.57
N VAL A 18 7.63 4.26 0.87
CA VAL A 18 9.01 4.01 1.31
C VAL A 18 9.11 3.99 2.85
N SER A 19 8.31 4.78 3.56
CA SER A 19 8.42 4.98 5.02
C SER A 19 8.26 3.75 5.91
N PRO A 20 7.48 2.69 5.59
CA PRO A 20 7.41 1.55 6.49
C PRO A 20 8.66 0.66 6.42
N ARG A 21 9.50 0.80 5.38
CA ARG A 21 10.60 -0.15 5.10
C ARG A 21 11.97 0.50 5.03
N LEU A 22 12.04 1.76 4.63
CA LEU A 22 13.27 2.51 4.45
C LEU A 22 13.25 3.72 5.38
N ARG A 23 14.42 4.04 5.92
CA ARG A 23 14.64 5.21 6.78
C ARG A 23 15.81 6.02 6.24
N ILE A 24 15.75 7.33 6.47
CA ILE A 24 16.89 8.21 6.23
C ILE A 24 17.68 8.27 7.53
N ILE A 25 18.96 7.91 7.46
CA ILE A 25 19.89 8.03 8.58
C ILE A 25 20.87 9.15 8.26
N GLN A 26 20.95 10.14 9.13
CA GLN A 26 22.00 11.14 9.13
C GLN A 26 22.86 10.91 10.38
N ARG A 27 24.17 10.73 10.18
CA ARG A 27 25.15 10.61 11.27
C ARG A 27 26.24 11.63 11.06
N ASP A 28 26.44 12.48 12.05
CA ASP A 28 27.43 13.54 12.01
C ASP A 28 28.63 13.14 12.87
N TYR A 29 29.82 13.18 12.27
CA TYR A 29 31.06 12.77 12.89
C TYR A 29 32.03 13.93 12.95
N LEU A 30 32.72 14.07 14.08
CA LEU A 30 33.83 14.99 14.22
C LEU A 30 35.10 14.30 13.69
N THR A 31 35.69 14.83 12.61
CA THR A 31 36.89 14.27 12.00
C THR A 31 38.08 15.22 12.17
N ARG A 32 39.24 14.67 12.55
CA ARG A 32 40.50 15.43 12.66
C ARG A 32 41.28 15.25 11.37
N ARG A 33 41.50 16.34 10.62
CA ARG A 33 42.37 16.34 9.43
C ARG A 33 43.65 17.11 9.75
N GLY A 34 44.82 16.46 9.63
CA GLY A 34 46.11 17.13 9.80
C GLY A 34 46.35 17.76 11.17
N GLY A 35 45.72 17.24 12.23
CA GLY A 35 46.04 17.62 13.61
C GLY A 35 45.41 18.93 14.14
N ARG A 36 44.97 19.86 13.29
CA ARG A 36 44.71 21.25 13.70
C ARG A 36 43.25 21.71 13.66
N THR A 37 42.37 21.08 12.88
CA THR A 37 40.96 21.51 12.80
C THR A 37 40.03 20.32 12.87
N HIS A 38 39.09 20.36 13.82
CA HIS A 38 37.95 19.45 13.86
C HIS A 38 36.94 19.88 12.79
N GLN A 39 36.70 19.01 11.80
CA GLN A 39 35.69 19.22 10.76
C GLN A 39 34.51 18.28 11.02
N VAL A 40 33.31 18.82 11.10
CA VAL A 40 32.06 18.03 11.12
C VAL A 40 31.86 17.46 9.72
N ARG A 41 31.69 16.14 9.63
CA ARG A 41 31.33 15.43 8.40
C ARG A 41 30.06 14.63 8.65
N SER A 42 29.05 14.89 7.83
CA SER A 42 27.78 14.18 7.85
C SER A 42 27.79 13.03 6.85
N ALA A 43 27.38 11.84 7.27
CA ALA A 43 27.03 10.74 6.39
C ALA A 43 25.49 10.63 6.36
N VAL A 44 24.92 10.82 5.17
CA VAL A 44 23.48 10.68 4.93
C VAL A 44 23.27 9.48 4.03
N ALA A 45 22.45 8.53 4.50
CA ALA A 45 22.14 7.30 3.78
C ALA A 45 20.66 6.96 3.87
N VAL A 46 20.17 6.24 2.87
CA VAL A 46 18.84 5.61 2.89
C VAL A 46 19.06 4.13 3.15
N ASP A 47 18.66 3.70 4.35
CA ASP A 47 18.85 2.33 4.82
C ASP A 47 17.50 1.64 5.01
N TYR A 48 17.51 0.30 4.97
CA TYR A 48 16.37 -0.47 5.44
C TYR A 48 16.14 -0.26 6.94
N THR A 49 14.87 -0.34 7.33
CA THR A 49 14.45 -0.35 8.74
C THR A 49 15.09 -1.55 9.46
N PRO A 50 15.48 -1.40 10.74
CA PRO A 50 16.14 -2.48 11.47
C PRO A 50 15.31 -3.76 11.53
N THR A 51 13.99 -3.64 11.64
CA THR A 51 13.05 -4.77 11.65
C THR A 51 13.07 -5.54 10.34
N TYR A 52 13.05 -4.83 9.21
CA TYR A 52 13.10 -5.44 7.88
C TYR A 52 14.45 -6.14 7.64
N PHE A 53 15.56 -5.50 8.02
CA PHE A 53 16.88 -6.09 7.83
C PHE A 53 17.17 -7.26 8.80
N ALA A 54 16.64 -7.22 10.03
CA ALA A 54 16.74 -8.33 10.97
C ALA A 54 15.99 -9.57 10.45
N ALA A 55 14.82 -9.39 9.84
CA ALA A 55 14.09 -10.49 9.20
C ALA A 55 14.93 -11.15 8.08
N TYR A 56 15.58 -10.36 7.23
CA TYR A 56 16.47 -10.87 6.18
C TYR A 56 17.65 -11.67 6.74
N LYS A 57 18.27 -11.21 7.84
CA LYS A 57 19.37 -11.92 8.49
C LYS A 57 18.97 -13.26 9.07
N ASN A 58 17.75 -13.35 9.60
CA ASN A 58 17.24 -14.58 10.18
C ASN A 58 16.86 -15.59 9.10
N ASP A 59 16.23 -15.11 8.03
CA ASP A 59 15.81 -15.93 6.90
C ASP A 59 15.72 -15.08 5.63
N ALA A 60 16.58 -15.40 4.66
CA ALA A 60 16.62 -14.71 3.38
C ALA A 60 15.27 -14.82 2.63
N ALA A 61 14.53 -15.93 2.81
CA ALA A 61 13.25 -16.15 2.14
C ALA A 61 12.13 -15.21 2.67
N GLN A 62 12.28 -14.67 3.87
CA GLN A 62 11.30 -13.74 4.46
C GLN A 62 11.37 -12.33 3.86
N CYS A 63 12.44 -12.02 3.12
CA CYS A 63 12.67 -10.69 2.55
C CYS A 63 12.78 -10.73 1.02
N PRO A 64 11.65 -10.82 0.29
CA PRO A 64 11.63 -11.07 -1.16
C PRO A 64 12.18 -9.94 -2.04
N ARG A 65 12.59 -8.82 -1.46
CA ARG A 65 13.15 -7.65 -2.19
C ARG A 65 14.66 -7.52 -2.06
N LEU A 66 15.28 -8.31 -1.18
CA LEU A 66 16.72 -8.43 -1.06
C LEU A 66 17.10 -9.76 -1.71
N ILE A 67 17.99 -9.70 -2.68
CA ILE A 67 18.45 -10.86 -3.43
C ILE A 67 19.93 -10.96 -3.19
N ASP A 68 20.37 -12.18 -2.86
CA ASP A 68 21.79 -12.48 -2.71
C ASP A 68 22.49 -12.41 -4.07
N ALA A 69 23.68 -11.83 -4.14
CA ALA A 69 24.31 -11.53 -5.42
C ALA A 69 24.85 -12.81 -6.11
N GLU A 70 25.24 -13.82 -5.34
CA GLU A 70 25.59 -15.15 -5.87
C GLU A 70 24.45 -15.80 -6.67
N VAL A 71 23.19 -15.54 -6.30
CA VAL A 71 22.02 -16.06 -7.02
C VAL A 71 21.83 -15.37 -8.37
N VAL A 72 22.31 -14.12 -8.52
CA VAL A 72 22.11 -13.31 -9.72
C VAL A 72 23.12 -13.68 -10.81
N HIS A 73 24.40 -13.83 -10.44
CA HIS A 73 25.48 -14.01 -11.42
C HIS A 73 26.48 -15.12 -11.07
N GLY A 74 26.21 -15.92 -10.04
CA GLY A 74 27.11 -16.98 -9.56
C GLY A 74 28.28 -16.41 -8.76
N ASP A 75 29.45 -17.04 -8.89
CA ASP A 75 30.65 -16.72 -8.09
C ASP A 75 31.04 -15.23 -8.13
N GLU A 76 30.75 -14.54 -7.02
CA GLU A 76 31.10 -13.14 -6.78
C GLU A 76 32.61 -12.90 -6.79
N GLN A 77 33.38 -13.87 -6.29
CA GLN A 77 34.82 -13.73 -6.19
C GLN A 77 35.43 -13.67 -7.59
N ALA A 78 35.01 -14.55 -8.50
CA ALA A 78 35.42 -14.49 -9.90
C ALA A 78 34.89 -13.21 -10.60
N PHE A 79 33.65 -12.81 -10.33
CA PHE A 79 33.03 -11.66 -10.98
C PHE A 79 33.72 -10.34 -10.62
N TRP A 80 33.88 -10.02 -9.33
CA TRP A 80 34.44 -8.75 -8.88
C TRP A 80 35.96 -8.68 -9.05
N SER A 81 36.67 -9.82 -8.93
CA SER A 81 38.12 -9.88 -9.09
C SER A 81 38.58 -10.10 -10.54
N ALA A 82 37.65 -10.32 -11.47
CA ALA A 82 38.02 -10.55 -12.86
C ALA A 82 38.80 -9.36 -13.44
N ARG A 83 39.85 -9.71 -14.18
CA ARG A 83 40.75 -8.76 -14.82
C ARG A 83 40.54 -8.76 -16.32
N ARG A 84 40.79 -7.61 -16.94
CA ARG A 84 40.66 -7.43 -18.38
C ARG A 84 41.85 -8.09 -19.08
N ASP A 85 41.58 -9.22 -19.72
CA ASP A 85 42.60 -10.04 -20.39
C ASP A 85 42.71 -9.75 -21.90
N PHE A 86 41.78 -8.98 -22.47
CA PHE A 86 41.75 -8.67 -23.90
C PHE A 86 42.92 -7.76 -24.31
N TYR A 87 43.83 -8.30 -25.14
CA TYR A 87 45.07 -7.66 -25.61
C TYR A 87 45.98 -7.08 -24.50
N ARG A 88 45.85 -7.56 -23.25
CA ARG A 88 46.73 -7.19 -22.14
C ARG A 88 47.32 -8.43 -21.49
N SER A 89 48.65 -8.49 -21.41
CA SER A 89 49.38 -9.57 -20.76
C SER A 89 49.98 -9.13 -19.42
N GLY A 90 50.10 -10.09 -18.50
CA GLY A 90 50.84 -9.94 -17.24
C GLY A 90 50.31 -8.86 -16.28
N ALA A 91 51.23 -8.09 -15.70
CA ALA A 91 50.98 -7.12 -14.64
C ALA A 91 50.16 -5.88 -15.08
N SER A 92 49.91 -5.70 -16.38
CA SER A 92 49.10 -4.60 -16.93
C SER A 92 47.58 -4.87 -16.89
N ARG A 93 47.19 -6.04 -16.39
CA ARG A 93 45.79 -6.45 -16.24
C ARG A 93 45.10 -5.65 -15.14
N SER A 94 44.29 -4.69 -15.56
CA SER A 94 43.43 -3.91 -14.67
C SER A 94 42.12 -4.64 -14.41
N TYR A 95 41.53 -4.43 -13.24
CA TYR A 95 40.14 -4.82 -12.97
C TYR A 95 39.17 -4.15 -13.95
N TYR A 96 37.99 -4.74 -14.08
CA TYR A 96 36.89 -4.07 -14.77
C TYR A 96 36.48 -2.80 -14.02
N PRO A 97 36.10 -1.72 -14.73
CA PRO A 97 35.68 -0.50 -14.08
C PRO A 97 34.35 -0.71 -13.33
N THR A 98 34.16 0.05 -12.25
CA THR A 98 32.99 -0.08 -11.36
C THR A 98 31.67 0.11 -12.08
N TRP A 99 31.60 1.06 -13.02
CA TRP A 99 30.37 1.35 -13.78
C TRP A 99 29.92 0.17 -14.65
N ASP A 100 30.86 -0.58 -15.24
CA ASP A 100 30.55 -1.73 -16.10
C ASP A 100 30.00 -2.88 -15.26
N ARG A 101 30.63 -3.14 -14.11
CA ARG A 101 30.13 -4.15 -13.16
C ARG A 101 28.76 -3.80 -12.59
N GLN A 102 28.53 -2.54 -12.24
CA GLN A 102 27.22 -2.06 -11.78
C GLN A 102 26.17 -2.19 -12.88
N ALA A 103 26.52 -1.85 -14.13
CA ALA A 103 25.62 -2.00 -15.27
C ALA A 103 25.28 -3.47 -15.53
N GLN A 104 26.26 -4.37 -15.53
CA GLN A 104 26.04 -5.81 -15.70
C GLN A 104 25.15 -6.39 -14.59
N ALA A 105 25.40 -6.03 -13.33
CA ALA A 105 24.57 -6.47 -12.21
C ALA A 105 23.12 -5.96 -12.34
N LEU A 106 22.93 -4.68 -12.69
CA LEU A 106 21.60 -4.12 -12.92
C LEU A 106 20.88 -4.81 -14.07
N ILE A 107 21.56 -5.05 -15.18
CA ILE A 107 21.00 -5.76 -16.35
C ILE A 107 20.53 -7.15 -15.94
N MET A 108 21.33 -7.89 -15.17
CA MET A 108 20.97 -9.23 -14.70
C MET A 108 19.75 -9.22 -13.77
N LEU A 109 19.64 -8.22 -12.89
CA LEU A 109 18.48 -8.03 -12.02
C LEU A 109 17.19 -7.66 -12.79
N THR A 110 17.31 -6.94 -13.91
CA THR A 110 16.16 -6.47 -14.70
C THR A 110 15.81 -7.37 -15.88
N ARG A 111 16.39 -8.57 -15.98
CA ARG A 111 16.06 -9.50 -17.07
C ARG A 111 14.58 -9.87 -17.02
N GLU A 112 14.03 -10.09 -18.21
CA GLU A 112 12.64 -10.51 -18.33
C GLU A 112 12.43 -11.88 -17.69
N VAL A 113 11.51 -11.94 -16.74
CA VAL A 113 11.12 -13.19 -16.08
C VAL A 113 10.09 -13.88 -16.97
N PRO A 114 10.29 -15.15 -17.37
CA PRO A 114 9.31 -15.89 -18.15
C PRO A 114 8.02 -16.04 -17.33
N ARG A 115 7.01 -15.24 -17.65
CA ARG A 115 5.72 -15.27 -16.96
C ARG A 115 4.94 -16.51 -17.40
N ILE A 116 4.51 -17.29 -16.41
CA ILE A 116 3.77 -18.52 -16.64
C ILE A 116 2.42 -18.18 -17.27
N PRO A 117 1.93 -18.93 -18.27
CA PRO A 117 0.63 -18.66 -18.91
C PRO A 117 -0.55 -18.66 -17.92
N GLN A 118 -0.41 -19.30 -16.76
CA GLN A 118 -1.37 -19.26 -15.65
C GLN A 118 -1.56 -17.84 -15.07
N GLU A 119 -0.49 -17.03 -15.02
CA GLU A 119 -0.64 -15.61 -14.63
C GLU A 119 -1.42 -14.84 -15.70
N ALA A 120 -1.19 -15.14 -16.98
CA ALA A 120 -1.89 -14.50 -18.09
C ALA A 120 -3.37 -14.88 -18.10
N SER A 121 -3.69 -16.16 -17.88
CA SER A 121 -5.08 -16.62 -17.77
C SER A 121 -5.79 -16.01 -16.56
N PHE A 122 -5.11 -15.84 -15.42
CA PHE A 122 -5.67 -15.13 -14.27
C PHE A 122 -5.94 -13.65 -14.59
N ARG A 123 -5.01 -12.96 -15.27
CA ARG A 123 -5.24 -11.58 -15.70
C ARG A 123 -6.42 -11.46 -16.66
N LEU A 124 -6.54 -12.36 -17.63
CA LEU A 124 -7.70 -12.44 -18.53
C LEU A 124 -8.99 -12.73 -17.76
N PHE A 125 -8.95 -13.62 -16.77
CA PHE A 125 -10.08 -13.88 -15.89
C PHE A 125 -10.49 -12.64 -15.11
N THR A 126 -9.56 -11.89 -14.51
CA THR A 126 -9.89 -10.65 -13.78
C THR A 126 -10.50 -9.57 -14.68
N LEU A 127 -10.05 -9.50 -15.94
CA LEU A 127 -10.63 -8.60 -16.94
C LEU A 127 -12.05 -9.04 -17.30
N GLY A 128 -12.27 -10.35 -17.50
CA GLY A 128 -13.58 -10.93 -17.77
C GLY A 128 -14.55 -10.84 -16.59
N LEU A 129 -14.06 -10.95 -15.36
CA LEU A 129 -14.87 -10.86 -14.14
C LEU A 129 -15.55 -9.50 -14.03
N ARG A 130 -14.86 -8.41 -14.36
CA ARG A 130 -15.44 -7.07 -14.38
C ARG A 130 -16.58 -6.95 -15.39
N MET A 131 -16.44 -7.60 -16.55
CA MET A 131 -17.47 -7.65 -17.59
C MET A 131 -18.63 -8.58 -17.23
N MET A 132 -18.41 -9.63 -16.44
CA MET A 132 -19.48 -10.52 -15.95
C MET A 132 -20.25 -9.95 -14.75
N LEU A 133 -19.60 -9.13 -13.92
CA LEU A 133 -20.24 -8.48 -12.77
C LEU A 133 -21.19 -7.36 -13.19
N LEU A 134 -20.93 -6.68 -14.30
CA LEU A 134 -21.75 -5.57 -14.79
C LEU A 134 -23.19 -6.00 -15.12
N PRO A 135 -23.43 -7.06 -15.93
CA PRO A 135 -24.78 -7.56 -16.17
C PRO A 135 -25.46 -8.06 -14.91
N ARG A 136 -24.72 -8.69 -13.99
CA ARG A 136 -25.28 -9.15 -12.70
C ARG A 136 -25.71 -7.99 -11.81
N LEU A 137 -24.97 -6.89 -11.82
CA LEU A 137 -25.36 -5.66 -11.12
C LEU A 137 -26.57 -4.99 -11.78
N MET A 138 -26.64 -4.97 -13.12
CA MET A 138 -27.79 -4.41 -13.83
C MET A 138 -29.06 -5.21 -13.55
N VAL A 139 -29.03 -6.55 -13.66
CA VAL A 139 -30.17 -7.40 -13.33
C VAL A 139 -30.53 -7.33 -11.85
N GLY A 140 -29.53 -7.26 -10.96
CA GLY A 140 -29.76 -7.06 -9.52
C GLY A 140 -30.41 -5.71 -9.21
N ALA A 141 -29.99 -4.64 -9.88
CA ALA A 141 -30.60 -3.32 -9.75
C ALA A 141 -32.01 -3.28 -10.35
N GLU A 142 -32.24 -3.93 -11.50
CA GLU A 142 -33.57 -4.06 -12.12
C GLU A 142 -34.56 -4.87 -11.28
N LEU A 143 -34.09 -5.78 -10.43
CA LEU A 143 -34.94 -6.51 -9.49
C LEU A 143 -35.15 -5.74 -8.18
N MET A 144 -34.13 -5.03 -7.69
CA MET A 144 -34.25 -4.26 -6.45
C MET A 144 -35.00 -2.93 -6.64
N LEU A 145 -34.87 -2.25 -7.78
CA LEU A 145 -35.56 -0.98 -8.04
C LEU A 145 -37.09 -1.11 -7.99
N PRO A 146 -37.73 -2.09 -8.65
CA PRO A 146 -39.17 -2.32 -8.50
C PRO A 146 -39.54 -2.67 -7.07
N SER A 147 -38.78 -3.53 -6.39
CA SER A 147 -39.09 -3.92 -4.99
C SER A 147 -39.00 -2.75 -4.01
N TRP A 148 -38.09 -1.80 -4.26
CA TRP A 148 -37.92 -0.61 -3.45
C TRP A 148 -39.00 0.44 -3.76
N VAL A 149 -39.36 0.58 -5.03
CA VAL A 149 -40.49 1.42 -5.46
C VAL A 149 -41.81 0.87 -4.91
N THR A 150 -42.03 -0.44 -4.89
CA THR A 150 -43.24 -1.02 -4.29
C THR A 150 -43.26 -0.89 -2.77
N MET A 151 -42.15 -1.11 -2.07
CA MET A 151 -42.08 -0.89 -0.62
C MET A 151 -42.33 0.57 -0.21
N ASN A 152 -41.80 1.53 -0.97
CA ASN A 152 -42.03 2.96 -0.70
C ASN A 152 -43.44 3.41 -1.16
N ALA A 153 -43.99 2.83 -2.22
CA ALA A 153 -45.36 3.10 -2.66
C ALA A 153 -46.39 2.50 -1.70
N GLU A 154 -46.12 1.34 -1.09
CA GLU A 154 -46.94 0.76 -0.03
C GLU A 154 -46.90 1.61 1.25
N ALA A 155 -45.74 2.19 1.59
CA ALA A 155 -45.63 3.15 2.69
C ALA A 155 -46.45 4.43 2.44
N LEU A 156 -46.37 5.00 1.23
CA LEU A 156 -47.16 6.19 0.84
C LEU A 156 -48.66 5.89 0.71
N LEU A 157 -49.05 4.70 0.26
CA LEU A 157 -50.45 4.26 0.21
C LEU A 157 -51.02 3.97 1.61
N GLY A 158 -50.19 3.45 2.51
CA GLY A 158 -50.51 3.29 3.94
C GLY A 158 -50.74 4.65 4.61
N GLU A 159 -49.83 5.60 4.43
CA GLU A 159 -50.00 6.97 4.92
C GLU A 159 -51.23 7.67 4.34
N ALA A 160 -51.53 7.48 3.04
CA ALA A 160 -52.72 8.05 2.41
C ALA A 160 -54.05 7.39 2.85
N LEU A 161 -54.02 6.12 3.27
CA LEU A 161 -55.17 5.42 3.85
C LEU A 161 -55.37 5.81 5.32
N ASP A 162 -54.29 5.95 6.09
CA ASP A 162 -54.33 6.45 7.47
C ASP A 162 -54.77 7.91 7.52
N GLU A 163 -54.34 8.75 6.56
CA GLU A 163 -54.77 10.15 6.45
C GLU A 163 -56.23 10.28 5.96
N LYS A 164 -56.74 9.32 5.17
CA LYS A 164 -58.18 9.22 4.82
C LYS A 164 -59.03 8.73 5.99
N MET A 165 -58.53 7.79 6.81
CA MET A 165 -59.21 7.40 8.06
C MET A 165 -59.18 8.53 9.10
N ALA A 166 -58.10 9.33 9.15
CA ALA A 166 -58.01 10.51 10.00
C ALA A 166 -58.95 11.63 9.54
N LYS A 167 -59.19 11.80 8.22
CA LYS A 167 -60.16 12.78 7.70
C LYS A 167 -61.63 12.43 7.95
N THR A 168 -61.96 11.18 8.28
CA THR A 168 -63.29 10.82 8.79
C THR A 168 -63.42 10.93 10.31
N ALA A 169 -62.35 11.30 11.00
CA ALA A 169 -62.32 11.47 12.44
C ALA A 169 -61.64 12.81 12.83
N GLY A 170 -62.36 13.92 12.60
CA GLY A 170 -62.15 15.15 13.38
C GLY A 170 -61.54 16.33 12.62
N ASP A 171 -62.41 17.26 12.22
CA ASP A 171 -62.06 18.67 12.10
C ASP A 171 -61.57 19.19 13.47
N GLY A 172 -60.33 19.69 13.54
CA GLY A 172 -59.82 20.26 14.79
C GLY A 172 -58.34 20.67 14.83
N LYS A 173 -57.99 21.78 14.18
CA LYS A 173 -57.00 22.79 14.63
C LYS A 173 -55.48 22.47 14.60
N ALA A 174 -54.85 22.99 13.54
CA ALA A 174 -53.62 23.81 13.50
C ALA A 174 -52.39 23.54 14.40
N THR A 175 -51.29 23.22 13.69
CA THR A 175 -49.91 23.77 13.74
C THR A 175 -48.95 23.45 14.89
N GLY A 176 -47.79 22.88 14.52
CA GLY A 176 -46.53 23.06 15.24
C GLY A 176 -45.41 22.07 14.88
N ALA A 177 -44.27 22.60 14.40
CA ALA A 177 -42.93 21.99 14.35
C ALA A 177 -42.56 21.05 13.18
N ALA A 178 -42.34 21.67 12.02
CA ALA A 178 -41.31 21.22 11.08
C ALA A 178 -39.96 21.83 11.51
N ALA A 179 -39.17 21.12 12.30
CA ALA A 179 -37.73 21.30 12.49
C ALA A 179 -37.24 20.25 13.50
N ASP A 180 -36.86 19.06 13.02
CA ASP A 180 -35.82 18.18 13.61
C ASP A 180 -35.93 16.76 13.03
N ALA A 181 -35.59 16.59 11.75
CA ALA A 181 -35.35 15.27 11.17
C ALA A 181 -34.19 15.24 10.16
N ALA A 182 -33.44 16.33 10.02
CA ALA A 182 -32.28 16.41 9.12
C ALA A 182 -30.94 16.10 9.83
N ALA A 183 -30.95 15.76 11.13
CA ALA A 183 -29.74 15.55 11.93
C ALA A 183 -29.52 14.10 12.45
N ALA A 184 -30.37 13.13 12.08
CA ALA A 184 -30.34 11.79 12.70
C ALA A 184 -30.07 10.61 11.73
N LEU A 185 -29.42 10.84 10.58
CA LEU A 185 -29.01 9.76 9.65
C LEU A 185 -27.51 9.77 9.30
N SER A 186 -26.69 10.40 10.16
CA SER A 186 -25.22 10.25 10.16
C SER A 186 -24.75 9.53 11.42
N SER A 187 -25.16 8.27 11.59
CA SER A 187 -24.46 7.26 12.39
C SER A 187 -25.34 6.03 12.53
N THR A 188 -24.97 4.92 11.89
CA THR A 188 -24.60 3.64 12.54
C THR A 188 -24.87 2.48 11.59
N SER A 189 -23.78 2.02 10.97
CA SER A 189 -23.59 0.61 10.63
C SER A 189 -23.39 -0.21 11.91
N SER A 190 -23.90 -1.45 11.87
CA SER A 190 -23.61 -2.64 12.70
C SER A 190 -24.16 -2.73 14.13
N VAL A 191 -25.09 -3.67 14.28
CA VAL A 191 -25.55 -4.31 15.52
C VAL A 191 -24.66 -5.52 15.85
N GLY A 192 -24.24 -5.62 17.13
CA GLY A 192 -24.04 -6.83 17.93
C GLY A 192 -22.81 -7.72 17.64
N THR A 193 -22.15 -8.39 18.60
CA THR A 193 -22.31 -8.55 20.05
C THR A 193 -21.07 -9.34 20.55
N GLY A 194 -20.57 -9.12 21.77
CA GLY A 194 -19.57 -9.99 22.40
C GLY A 194 -18.82 -9.38 23.58
N GLU A 195 -19.35 -9.58 24.78
CA GLU A 195 -18.88 -9.27 26.15
C GLU A 195 -17.40 -9.67 26.43
N SER A 196 -16.58 -8.80 27.02
CA SER A 196 -16.31 -8.55 28.46
C SER A 196 -15.47 -9.63 29.17
N GLY A 197 -14.37 -9.21 29.81
CA GLY A 197 -13.59 -10.05 30.72
C GLY A 197 -12.21 -9.48 31.07
N ASP A 198 -12.17 -8.44 31.88
CA ASP A 198 -10.98 -7.93 32.57
C ASP A 198 -10.45 -8.96 33.59
N SER A 199 -9.12 -9.08 33.70
CA SER A 199 -8.43 -9.14 35.01
C SER A 199 -6.92 -9.12 34.83
N ALA A 200 -6.30 -8.08 35.37
CA ALA A 200 -4.89 -8.02 35.67
C ALA A 200 -4.61 -8.67 37.04
N SER A 201 -3.54 -9.45 37.14
CA SER A 201 -2.83 -9.67 38.40
C SER A 201 -1.40 -10.13 38.13
N ALA A 202 -0.45 -9.28 38.49
CA ALA A 202 0.93 -9.66 38.77
C ALA A 202 0.99 -10.28 40.19
N GLU A 203 1.83 -11.31 40.39
CA GLU A 203 2.88 -11.27 41.43
C GLU A 203 3.79 -12.52 41.44
N SER A 204 5.02 -12.24 41.88
CA SER A 204 6.19 -13.03 42.24
C SER A 204 6.11 -14.56 42.43
N LYS A 205 7.14 -15.24 41.91
CA LYS A 205 8.22 -15.85 42.72
C LYS A 205 9.49 -16.03 41.89
#